data_AF-A0A453CGD7-F1
#
_entry.id   AF-A0A453CGD7-F1
#
_cell.length_a   1.000
_cell.length_b   1.000
_cell.length_c   1.000
_cell.angle_alpha   90.00
_cell.angle_beta   90.00
_cell.angle_gamma   90.00
#
_symmetry.space_group_name_H-M   'P 1'
#
loop_
_entity.id
_entity.type
_entity.pdbx_description
1 polymer ?
#
loop_
_entity_poly.entity_id
_entity_poly.type
_entity_poly.pdbx_seq_one_letter_code
_entity_poly.pdbx_strand_id
1 'polypeptide(L)'
;MLFVSTEKVAFRSDRSLALTTPKGDTVRVPYKVVVPLRRVKAANPSENQHRPEQKYVQLVTDDGFEFWFMGFVSYQASLQHLEQAIGAAGGGMKVQSSRGAGTGSGRRLRPTAA
;
A
#
# COMPACT_ATOMS: atom_id res chain seq x y z
N MET A 1 -6.26 -12.37 -6.16
CA MET A 1 -4.89 -12.04 -6.61
C MET A 1 -4.70 -10.57 -6.98
N LEU A 2 -3.51 -10.02 -6.71
CA LEU A 2 -3.06 -8.68 -7.12
C LEU A 2 -2.05 -8.81 -8.27
N PHE A 3 -2.21 -7.98 -9.30
CA PHE A 3 -1.37 -7.94 -10.48
C PHE A 3 -0.80 -6.54 -10.65
N VAL A 4 0.49 -6.45 -10.94
CA VAL A 4 1.20 -5.19 -11.19
C VAL A 4 1.83 -5.30 -12.56
N SER A 5 1.53 -4.35 -13.44
CA SER A 5 2.21 -4.17 -14.72
C SER A 5 2.86 -2.79 -14.79
N THR A 6 3.48 -2.45 -15.90
CA THR A 6 4.01 -1.11 -16.15
C THR A 6 2.93 -0.05 -16.37
N GLU A 7 1.67 -0.46 -16.60
CA GLU A 7 0.56 0.45 -16.94
C GLU A 7 -0.56 0.47 -15.90
N LYS A 8 -0.75 -0.63 -15.17
CA LYS A 8 -1.94 -0.84 -14.32
C LYS A 8 -1.61 -1.68 -13.09
N VAL A 9 -2.29 -1.38 -12.00
CA VAL A 9 -2.48 -2.28 -10.87
C VAL A 9 -3.87 -2.88 -10.99
N ALA A 10 -4.00 -4.20 -10.95
CA ALA A 10 -5.28 -4.88 -11.04
C ALA A 10 -5.47 -5.87 -9.89
N PHE A 11 -6.67 -5.92 -9.35
CA PHE A 11 -7.07 -6.92 -8.38
C PHE A 11 -8.18 -7.79 -8.98
N ARG A 12 -8.10 -9.09 -8.79
CA ARG A 12 -9.16 -10.05 -9.10
C ARG A 12 -9.47 -10.87 -7.87
N SER A 13 -10.73 -10.89 -7.46
CA SER A 13 -11.20 -11.77 -6.39
C SER A 13 -11.32 -13.21 -6.89
N ASP A 14 -10.95 -14.17 -6.04
CA ASP A 14 -11.19 -15.60 -6.30
C ASP A 14 -12.67 -15.96 -6.05
N ARG A 15 -13.42 -15.07 -5.37
CA ARG A 15 -14.87 -15.16 -5.20
C ARG A 15 -15.60 -14.29 -6.21
N SER A 16 -16.50 -14.92 -6.97
CA SER A 16 -17.45 -14.23 -7.85
C SER A 16 -18.62 -13.64 -7.06
N LEU A 17 -19.11 -12.49 -7.50
CA LEU A 17 -20.31 -11.83 -6.97
C LEU A 17 -21.54 -12.47 -7.57
N ALA A 18 -22.54 -12.73 -6.74
CA ALA A 18 -23.88 -13.10 -7.19
C ALA A 18 -24.70 -11.82 -7.42
N LEU A 19 -25.20 -11.65 -8.64
CA LEU A 19 -26.09 -10.55 -9.01
C LEU A 19 -27.45 -11.14 -9.35
N THR A 20 -28.47 -10.72 -8.61
CA THR A 20 -29.86 -11.14 -8.86
C THR A 20 -30.56 -10.06 -9.67
N THR A 21 -31.11 -10.46 -10.82
CA THR A 21 -31.89 -9.57 -11.68
C THR A 21 -33.27 -9.33 -11.06
N PRO A 22 -33.97 -8.23 -11.41
CA PRO A 22 -35.34 -7.99 -10.95
C PRO A 22 -36.33 -9.11 -11.30
N LYS A 23 -36.02 -9.94 -12.30
CA LYS A 23 -36.84 -11.09 -12.72
C LYS A 23 -36.56 -12.37 -11.91
N GLY A 24 -35.59 -12.35 -10.98
CA GLY A 24 -35.24 -13.47 -10.10
C GLY A 24 -34.03 -14.29 -10.55
N ASP A 25 -33.55 -14.12 -11.79
CA ASP A 25 -32.37 -14.84 -12.27
C ASP A 25 -31.10 -14.37 -11.57
N THR A 26 -30.25 -15.31 -11.12
CA THR A 26 -28.97 -14.99 -10.48
C THR A 26 -27.79 -15.35 -11.37
N VAL A 27 -26.93 -14.38 -11.64
CA VAL A 27 -25.71 -14.54 -12.44
C VAL A 27 -24.48 -14.32 -11.56
N ARG A 28 -23.42 -15.12 -11.78
CA ARG A 28 -22.15 -14.95 -11.07
C ARG A 28 -21.14 -14.20 -11.94
N VAL A 29 -20.68 -13.04 -11.48
CA VAL A 29 -19.69 -12.24 -12.21
C VAL A 29 -18.35 -12.18 -11.45
N PRO A 30 -17.21 -12.19 -12.15
CA PRO A 30 -15.92 -11.96 -11.49
C PRO A 30 -15.84 -10.55 -10.92
N TYR A 31 -15.41 -10.42 -9.66
CA TYR A 31 -15.07 -9.11 -9.11
C TYR A 31 -13.62 -8.76 -9.47
N LYS A 32 -13.44 -7.66 -10.18
CA LYS A 32 -12.13 -7.14 -10.56
C LYS A 32 -12.08 -5.62 -10.41
N VAL A 33 -10.92 -5.13 -10.00
CA VAL A 33 -10.57 -3.70 -9.94
C VAL A 33 -9.35 -3.51 -10.84
N VAL A 34 -9.34 -2.45 -11.64
CA VAL A 34 -8.21 -2.11 -12.50
C VAL A 34 -7.94 -0.61 -12.36
N VAL A 35 -6.78 -0.27 -11.83
CA VAL A 35 -6.34 1.10 -11.58
C VAL A 35 -5.19 1.41 -12.52
N PRO A 36 -5.33 2.39 -13.45
CA PRO A 36 -4.22 2.86 -14.25
C PRO A 36 -3.14 3.49 -13.35
N LEU A 37 -1.88 3.10 -13.53
CA LEU A 37 -0.77 3.59 -12.70
C LEU A 37 -0.59 5.11 -12.79
N ARG A 38 -0.85 5.69 -13.96
CA ARG A 38 -0.86 7.16 -14.16
C ARG A 38 -1.88 7.92 -13.30
N ARG A 39 -2.84 7.21 -12.68
CA ARG A 39 -3.83 7.77 -11.76
C ARG A 39 -3.52 7.43 -10.31
N VAL A 40 -2.45 6.68 -10.05
CA VAL A 40 -2.01 6.30 -8.72
C VAL A 40 -1.13 7.41 -8.19
N LYS A 41 -1.58 8.02 -7.11
CA LYS A 41 -0.87 9.07 -6.41
C LYS A 41 0.24 8.49 -5.55
N ALA A 42 -0.05 7.44 -4.77
CA ALA A 42 0.92 6.83 -3.87
C ALA A 42 0.49 5.40 -3.46
N ALA A 43 1.47 4.62 -3.02
CA ALA A 43 1.27 3.39 -2.27
C ALA A 43 1.93 3.54 -0.90
N ASN A 44 1.13 3.68 0.15
CA ASN A 44 1.64 3.93 1.49
C ASN A 44 1.68 2.62 2.28
N PRO A 45 2.83 2.28 2.91
CA PRO A 45 2.88 1.20 3.87
C PRO A 45 2.06 1.54 5.11
N SER A 46 1.39 0.55 5.68
CA SER A 46 0.63 0.67 6.92
C SER A 46 0.65 -0.65 7.69
N GLU A 47 0.40 -0.59 8.99
CA GLU A 47 0.29 -1.76 9.84
C GLU A 47 -0.77 -1.53 10.93
N ASN A 48 -1.29 -2.62 11.47
CA ASN A 48 -2.24 -2.55 12.57
C ASN A 48 -1.53 -2.14 13.86
N GLN A 49 -2.04 -1.10 14.53
CA GLN A 49 -1.46 -0.58 15.77
C GLN A 49 -1.44 -1.61 16.91
N HIS A 50 -2.41 -2.52 16.94
CA HIS A 50 -2.50 -3.56 17.97
C HIS A 50 -1.87 -4.89 17.52
N ARG A 51 -1.60 -5.04 16.21
CA ARG A 51 -1.09 -6.26 15.58
C ARG A 51 -0.09 -5.95 14.47
N PRO A 52 1.15 -5.55 14.81
CA PRO A 52 2.16 -5.11 13.82
C PRO A 52 2.52 -6.16 12.76
N GLU A 53 2.22 -7.44 12.99
CA GLU A 53 2.34 -8.50 12.00
C GLU A 53 1.35 -8.36 10.83
N GLN A 54 0.23 -7.65 11.04
CA GLN A 54 -0.76 -7.36 10.02
C GLN A 54 -0.38 -6.09 9.27
N LYS A 55 0.31 -6.30 8.14
CA LYS A 55 0.78 -5.22 7.27
C LYS A 55 -0.13 -5.05 6.06
N TYR A 56 -0.30 -3.79 5.67
CA TYR A 56 -1.23 -3.35 4.65
C TYR A 56 -0.53 -2.36 3.70
N VAL A 57 -0.99 -2.30 2.46
CA VAL A 57 -0.60 -1.25 1.52
C VAL A 57 -1.84 -0.48 1.12
N GLN A 58 -1.82 0.83 1.35
CA GLN A 58 -2.86 1.76 0.93
C GLN A 58 -2.47 2.34 -0.43
N LEU A 59 -3.22 1.99 -1.48
CA LEU A 59 -3.10 2.60 -2.79
C LEU A 59 -4.08 3.76 -2.89
N VAL A 60 -3.56 4.97 -3.09
CA VAL A 60 -4.36 6.20 -3.21
C VAL A 60 -4.32 6.67 -4.65
N THR A 61 -5.47 6.99 -5.23
CA THR A 61 -5.57 7.57 -6.58
C THR A 61 -5.71 9.09 -6.54
N ASP A 62 -5.47 9.75 -7.67
CA ASP A 62 -5.54 11.22 -7.77
C ASP A 62 -6.95 11.79 -7.52
N ASP A 63 -7.99 11.00 -7.78
CA ASP A 63 -9.39 11.32 -7.48
C ASP A 63 -9.81 10.94 -6.05
N GLY A 64 -8.87 10.51 -5.21
CA GLY A 64 -9.10 10.29 -3.78
C GLY A 64 -9.71 8.92 -3.44
N PHE A 65 -9.81 7.99 -4.38
CA PHE A 65 -10.15 6.61 -4.02
C PHE A 65 -8.98 5.95 -3.30
N GLU A 66 -9.33 5.12 -2.32
CA GLU A 66 -8.37 4.35 -1.53
C GLU A 66 -8.65 2.85 -1.69
N PHE A 67 -7.59 2.10 -2.01
CA PHE A 67 -7.63 0.64 -2.09
C PHE A 67 -6.65 0.05 -1.09
N TRP A 68 -7.16 -0.78 -0.19
CA TRP A 68 -6.37 -1.43 0.84
C TRP A 68 -6.05 -2.86 0.42
N PHE A 69 -4.76 -3.16 0.26
CA PHE A 69 -4.27 -4.49 -0.08
C PHE A 69 -3.58 -5.12 1.13
N MET A 70 -3.86 -6.41 1.34
CA MET A 70 -3.38 -7.19 2.47
C MET A 70 -3.06 -8.62 2.02
N GLY A 71 -2.51 -9.44 2.92
CA GLY A 71 -2.29 -10.87 2.65
C GLY A 71 -1.13 -11.12 1.69
N PHE A 72 -0.15 -10.23 1.66
CA PHE A 72 1.07 -10.43 0.88
C PHE A 72 1.89 -11.59 1.46
N VAL A 73 2.32 -12.51 0.59
CA VAL A 73 3.25 -13.58 0.96
C VAL A 73 4.60 -12.98 1.36
N SER A 74 5.08 -12.01 0.58
CA SER A 74 6.24 -11.18 0.92
C SER A 74 5.85 -9.71 0.84
N TYR A 75 5.55 -9.12 2.00
CA TYR A 75 5.12 -7.72 2.11
C TYR A 75 6.14 -6.75 1.52
N GLN A 76 7.40 -6.85 1.95
CA GLN A 76 8.45 -5.90 1.57
C GLN A 76 8.76 -5.96 0.07
N ALA A 77 8.86 -7.18 -0.50
CA ALA A 77 9.09 -7.32 -1.93
C ALA A 77 7.89 -6.77 -2.73
N SER A 78 6.66 -7.05 -2.30
CA SER A 78 5.46 -6.58 -3.02
C SER A 78 5.34 -5.06 -3.00
N LEU A 79 5.60 -4.42 -1.85
CA LEU A 79 5.61 -2.97 -1.72
C LEU A 79 6.66 -2.34 -2.64
N GLN A 80 7.89 -2.87 -2.63
CA GLN A 80 8.98 -2.38 -3.49
C GLN A 80 8.61 -2.44 -4.97
N HIS A 81 8.00 -3.53 -5.45
CA HIS A 81 7.56 -3.64 -6.84
C HIS A 81 6.43 -2.65 -7.16
N LEU A 82 5.51 -2.41 -6.22
CA LEU A 82 4.43 -1.43 -6.39
C LEU A 82 4.99 0.00 -6.52
N GLU A 83 5.88 0.38 -5.60
CA GLU A 83 6.54 1.69 -5.59
C GLU A 83 7.34 1.92 -6.87
N GLN A 84 8.09 0.91 -7.33
CA GLN A 84 8.83 0.98 -8.59
C GLN A 84 7.91 1.18 -9.80
N ALA A 85 6.81 0.43 -9.88
CA ALA A 85 5.86 0.57 -10.99
C ALA A 85 5.17 1.95 -10.98
N ILE A 86 4.81 2.47 -9.81
CA ILE A 86 4.22 3.82 -9.66
C ILE A 86 5.23 4.89 -10.05
N GLY A 87 6.47 4.79 -9.55
CA GLY A 87 7.54 5.74 -9.87
C GLY A 87 7.89 5.76 -11.35
N ALA A 88 7.94 4.58 -11.99
CA ALA A 88 8.20 4.46 -13.43
C ALA A 88 7.06 5.04 -14.29
N ALA A 89 5.82 4.99 -13.81
CA ALA A 89 4.65 5.53 -14.51
C ALA A 89 4.45 7.05 -14.34
N GLY A 90 5.34 7.73 -13.59
CA GLY A 90 5.23 9.15 -13.29
C GLY A 90 4.23 9.49 -12.18
N GLY A 91 3.76 8.49 -11.43
CA GLY A 91 2.95 8.69 -10.22
C GLY A 91 3.77 9.38 -9.13
N GLY A 92 3.14 10.33 -8.42
CA GLY A 92 3.79 11.27 -7.51
C GLY A 92 4.55 10.62 -6.35
N MET A 93 5.82 10.29 -6.58
CA MET A 93 6.71 9.73 -5.57
C MET A 93 7.18 10.83 -4.60
N LYS A 94 6.34 11.21 -3.62
CA LYS A 94 6.81 11.92 -2.42
C LYS A 94 7.25 10.90 -1.40
N VAL A 95 8.53 10.56 -1.46
CA VAL A 95 9.24 9.89 -0.36
C VAL A 95 9.13 10.79 0.87
N GLN A 96 8.28 10.45 1.83
CA GLN A 96 8.30 11.11 3.13
C GLN A 96 9.47 10.52 3.91
N SER A 97 10.64 11.14 3.72
CA SER A 97 11.84 10.92 4.53
C SER A 97 11.54 11.29 5.97
N SER A 98 11.25 10.30 6.83
CA SER A 98 11.37 10.47 8.27
C SER A 98 12.86 10.39 8.64
N ARG A 99 13.55 11.53 8.66
CA ARG A 99 14.81 11.71 9.41
C ARG A 99 14.72 13.00 10.22
N GLY A 100 14.87 12.88 11.53
CA GLY A 100 15.20 14.01 12.40
C GLY A 100 14.74 13.87 13.86
N ALA A 101 15.38 13.01 14.65
CA ALA A 101 15.54 13.24 16.09
C ALA A 101 16.92 12.71 16.50
N GLY A 102 17.76 13.63 16.97
CA GLY A 102 19.20 13.52 16.95
C GLY A 102 19.80 12.55 17.96
N THR A 103 20.88 11.92 17.53
CA THR A 103 21.94 11.34 18.35
C THR A 103 22.61 12.43 19.19
N GLY A 104 22.51 12.32 20.51
CA GLY A 104 23.34 13.05 21.47
C GLY A 104 24.11 12.07 22.34
N SER A 105 25.29 11.65 21.89
CA SER A 105 26.28 10.99 22.73
C SER A 105 27.16 12.08 23.35
N GLY A 106 27.15 12.21 24.69
CA GLY A 106 27.89 13.23 25.41
C GLY A 106 28.21 12.78 26.83
N ARG A 107 29.48 12.46 27.05
CA ARG A 107 30.14 11.90 28.23
C ARG A 107 29.74 12.51 29.59
N ARG A 108 29.58 11.58 30.55
CA ARG A 108 29.73 11.77 32.00
C ARG A 108 31.14 12.32 32.33
N LEU A 109 31.23 13.41 33.08
CA LEU A 109 32.41 13.81 33.86
C LEU A 109 31.96 14.27 35.25
N ARG A 110 32.50 13.62 36.30
CA ARG A 110 32.45 14.06 37.70
C ARG A 110 33.43 15.23 37.89
N PRO A 111 33.13 16.16 38.80
CA PRO A 111 34.17 16.88 39.54
C PRO A 111 34.28 16.34 40.98
N THR A 112 35.53 16.20 41.42
CA THR A 112 35.95 15.90 42.80
C THR A 112 36.50 17.20 43.41
N ALA A 113 36.20 17.42 44.69
CA ALA A 113 36.87 18.29 45.69
C ALA A 113 36.94 19.83 45.49
N ALA A 114 36.42 20.54 46.49
CA ALA A 114 37.23 21.31 47.44
C ALA A 114 36.64 21.09 48.85
#